data_AF-A0A933TEK6-F1
#
_entry.id   AF-A0A933TEK6-F1
#
_cell.length_a   1.000
_cell.length_b   1.000
_cell.length_c   1.000
_cell.angle_alpha   90.00
_cell.angle_beta   90.00
_cell.angle_gamma   90.00
#
_symmetry.space_group_name_H-M   'P 1'
#
loop_
_entity.id
_entity.type
_entity.pdbx_description
1 polymer ?
#
loop_
_entity_poly.entity_id
_entity_poly.type
_entity_poly.pdbx_seq_one_letter_code
_entity_poly.pdbx_strand_id
1 'polypeptide(L)' 'MVKKMIYIEDEMDLGLKRIARSENKSVSEIIREAIKGLFRSKEYHDLLLYDSRMAEYLGKPSVSVPFRDIMDD' A
#
# COMPACT_ATOMS: atom_id res chain seq x y z
N MET A 1 5.74 -19.35 11.89
CA MET A 1 5.15 -18.94 10.60
C MET A 1 3.63 -19.12 10.69
N VAL A 2 2.84 -18.05 10.57
CA VAL A 2 1.36 -18.14 10.69
C VAL A 2 0.79 -18.60 9.35
N LYS A 3 0.09 -19.74 9.35
CA LYS A 3 -0.66 -20.21 8.17
C LYS A 3 -2.08 -19.65 8.24
N LYS A 4 -2.55 -19.05 7.15
CA LYS A 4 -3.93 -18.58 7.02
C LYS A 4 -4.59 -19.29 5.84
N MET A 5 -5.83 -19.72 6.04
CA MET A 5 -6.68 -20.13 4.92
C MET A 5 -7.36 -18.90 4.34
N ILE A 6 -7.43 -18.86 3.02
CA ILE A 6 -8.07 -17.80 2.25
C ILE A 6 -8.98 -18.46 1.23
N TYR A 7 -10.15 -17.86 1.03
CA TYR A 7 -11.09 -18.26 0.01
C TYR A 7 -10.82 -17.41 -1.22
N ILE A 8 -10.72 -18.06 -2.37
CA ILE A 8 -10.49 -17.43 -3.67
C ILE A 8 -11.49 -18.03 -4.66
N GLU A 9 -11.89 -17.23 -5.63
CA GLU A 9 -12.78 -17.67 -6.70
C GLU A 9 -12.05 -18.65 -7.64
N ASP A 10 -12.80 -19.59 -8.22
CA ASP A 10 -12.25 -20.66 -9.06
C ASP A 10 -11.49 -20.11 -10.29
N GLU A 11 -11.99 -19.03 -10.90
CA GLU A 11 -11.31 -18.38 -12.03
C GLU A 11 -9.95 -17.79 -11.61
N MET A 12 -9.89 -17.22 -10.40
CA MET A 12 -8.67 -16.66 -9.84
C MET A 12 -7.67 -17.76 -9.45
N ASP A 13 -8.13 -18.89 -8.91
CA ASP A 13 -7.28 -20.06 -8.63
C ASP A 13 -6.64 -20.61 -9.92
N LEU A 14 -7.41 -20.72 -11.01
CA LEU A 14 -6.89 -21.13 -12.31
C LEU A 14 -5.81 -20.16 -12.83
N GLY A 15 -6.06 -18.85 -12.71
CA GLY A 15 -5.10 -17.81 -13.07
C GLY A 15 -3.80 -17.91 -12.26
N LEU A 16 -3.92 -18.03 -10.93
CA LEU A 16 -2.78 -18.15 -10.03
C LEU A 16 -1.95 -19.41 -10.30
N LYS A 17 -2.58 -20.55 -10.56
CA LYS A 17 -1.89 -21.80 -10.93
C LYS A 17 -1.13 -21.68 -12.24
N ARG A 18 -1.68 -20.98 -13.24
CA ARG A 18 -1.01 -20.74 -14.52
C ARG A 18 0.25 -19.89 -14.33
N ILE A 19 0.14 -18.79 -13.57
CA ILE A 19 1.26 -17.88 -13.29
C ILE A 19 2.34 -18.59 -12.45
N ALA A 20 1.93 -19.32 -11.42
CA ALA A 20 2.83 -20.12 -10.59
C ALA A 20 3.67 -21.10 -11.44
N ARG A 21 3.03 -21.75 -12.42
CA ARG A 21 3.73 -22.65 -13.35
C ARG A 21 4.69 -21.92 -14.30
N SER A 22 4.31 -20.77 -14.84
CA SER A 22 5.18 -20.00 -15.74
C SER A 22 6.40 -19.41 -15.02
N GLU A 23 6.26 -19.05 -13.75
CA GLU A 23 7.35 -18.46 -12.95
C GLU A 23 8.13 -19.49 -12.13
N ASN A 24 7.77 -20.78 -12.23
CA ASN A 24 8.35 -21.87 -11.43
C ASN A 24 8.30 -21.60 -9.91
N LYS A 25 7.18 -21.05 -9.44
CA LYS A 25 6.90 -20.70 -8.05
C LYS A 25 5.66 -21.44 -7.54
N SER A 26 5.50 -21.53 -6.23
CA SER A 26 4.23 -21.97 -5.64
C SER A 26 3.18 -20.84 -5.68
N VAL A 27 1.90 -21.20 -5.71
CA VAL A 27 0.79 -20.24 -5.59
C VAL A 27 0.93 -19.39 -4.31
N SER A 28 1.42 -19.99 -3.22
CA SER A 28 1.64 -19.27 -1.96
C SER A 28 2.74 -18.20 -2.02
N GLU A 29 3.71 -18.35 -2.93
CA GLU A 29 4.77 -17.36 -3.16
C GLU A 29 4.23 -16.22 -4.01
N ILE A 30 3.49 -16.53 -5.08
CA ILE A 30 2.82 -15.52 -5.91
C ILE A 30 1.89 -14.64 -5.07
N ILE A 31 1.07 -15.25 -4.19
CA ILE A 31 0.17 -14.50 -3.30
C ILE A 31 0.97 -13.61 -2.34
N ARG A 32 2.08 -14.12 -1.78
CA ARG A 32 2.94 -13.33 -0.88
C ARG A 32 3.60 -12.16 -1.61
N GLU A 33 4.05 -12.35 -2.84
CA GLU A 33 4.63 -11.30 -3.67
C GLU A 33 3.59 -10.24 -4.03
N ALA A 34 2.39 -10.64 -4.44
CA ALA A 34 1.29 -9.73 -4.75
C ALA A 34 0.90 -8.87 -3.53
N ILE A 35 0.77 -9.48 -2.36
CA ILE A 35 0.48 -8.76 -1.11
C ILE A 35 1.61 -7.78 -0.77
N LYS A 36 2.88 -8.20 -0.86
CA LYS A 36 4.02 -7.32 -0.62
C LYS A 36 4.06 -6.15 -1.61
N GLY A 37 3.75 -6.40 -2.89
CA GLY A 37 3.66 -5.37 -3.91
C GLY A 37 2.59 -4.33 -3.59
N LEU A 38 1.42 -4.78 -3.11
CA LEU A 38 0.33 -3.90 -2.68
C LEU A 38 0.71 -3.04 -1.47
N PHE A 39 1.41 -3.59 -0.48
CA PHE A 39 1.87 -2.80 0.66
C PHE A 39 2.88 -1.74 0.24
N ARG A 40 3.85 -2.11 -0.60
CA ARG A 40 4.81 -1.15 -1.14
C ARG A 40 4.13 -0.02 -1.91
N SER A 41 3.18 -0.35 -2.81
CA SER A 41 2.51 0.70 -3.59
C SER A 41 1.71 1.67 -2.70
N LYS A 42 1.09 1.18 -1.63
CA LYS A 42 0.43 2.04 -0.63
C LYS A 42 1.43 2.90 0.14
N GLU A 43 2.52 2.33 0.65
CA GLU A 43 3.55 3.09 1.35
C GLU A 43 4.17 4.19 0.48
N TYR A 44 4.46 3.89 -0.79
CA TYR A 44 4.96 4.90 -1.74
C TYR A 44 3.91 5.98 -2.05
N HIS A 45 2.64 5.61 -2.14
CA HIS A 45 1.56 6.59 -2.32
C HIS A 45 1.42 7.53 -1.12
N ASP A 46 1.51 6.99 0.09
CA ASP A 46 1.47 7.78 1.32
C ASP A 46 2.67 8.73 1.40
N LEU A 47 3.87 8.26 1.03
CA LEU A 47 5.08 9.11 0.99
C LEU A 47 4.93 10.28 0.00
N LEU A 48 4.41 10.03 -1.20
CA LEU A 48 4.14 11.10 -2.18
C LEU A 48 3.08 12.08 -1.68
N LEU A 49 2.06 11.60 -0.97
CA LEU A 49 1.06 12.45 -0.34
C LEU A 49 1.68 13.33 0.76
N TYR A 50 2.58 12.78 1.59
CA TYR A 50 3.26 13.56 2.61
C TYR A 50 4.21 14.60 2.01
N ASP A 51 4.95 14.24 0.95
CA ASP A 51 5.87 15.17 0.27
C ASP A 51 5.12 16.32 -0.41
N SER A 52 4.01 16.03 -1.10
CA SER A 52 3.15 17.08 -1.69
C SER A 52 2.54 18.01 -0.63
N ARG A 53 2.09 17.47 0.51
CA ARG A 53 1.63 18.29 1.65
C ARG A 53 2.75 19.15 2.22
N MET A 54 3.94 18.59 2.40
CA MET A 54 5.09 19.32 2.92
C MET A 54 5.50 20.45 1.95
N ALA A 55 5.50 20.19 0.64
CA ALA A 55 5.73 21.22 -0.38
C ALA A 55 4.66 22.32 -0.35
N GLU A 56 3.38 21.98 -0.11
CA GLU A 56 2.32 22.98 0.05
C GLU A 56 2.53 23.85 1.30
N TYR A 57 2.87 23.24 2.44
CA TYR A 57 3.18 23.96 3.68
C TYR A 57 4.41 24.88 3.52
N LEU A 58 5.48 24.38 2.90
CA LEU A 58 6.71 25.15 2.68
C LEU A 58 6.53 26.24 1.61
N GLY A 59 5.68 26.01 0.61
CA GLY A 59 5.35 26.98 -0.45
C GLY A 59 4.44 28.10 0.01
N LYS A 60 3.77 27.96 1.16
CA LYS A 60 2.91 28.99 1.76
C LYS A 60 3.19 29.18 3.27
N PRO A 61 4.38 29.69 3.66
CA PRO A 61 4.77 29.83 5.07
C PRO A 61 3.83 30.74 5.88
N SER A 62 3.15 31.68 5.20
CA SER A 62 2.25 32.67 5.79
C SER A 62 0.89 32.13 6.25
N VAL A 63 0.59 30.85 5.99
CA VAL A 63 -0.66 30.17 6.43
C VAL A 63 -0.40 29.28 7.65
N SER A 64 0.80 29.33 8.23
CA SER A 64 1.11 28.65 9.48
C SER A 64 0.30 29.29 10.63
N VAL A 65 -0.76 28.60 11.04
CA VAL A 65 -1.56 29.01 12.19
C VAL A 65 -0.85 28.52 13.46
N PRO A 66 -0.58 29.38 14.45
CA PRO A 66 -0.01 28.96 15.72
C PRO A 66 -0.90 27.89 16.37
N PHE A 67 -0.29 26.83 16.90
CA PHE A 67 -1.00 25.71 17.56
C PHE A 67 -1.99 26.16 18.64
N ARG A 68 -1.74 27.32 19.26
CA ARG A 68 -2.58 27.94 20.27
C ARG A 68 -3.95 28.36 19.74
N ASP A 69 -4.03 28.79 18.49
CA ASP A 69 -5.27 29.34 17.89
C ASP A 69 -6.20 28.24 17.34
N ILE A 70 -5.77 26.97 17.38
CA ILE A 70 -6.55 25.79 16.94
C ILE A 70 -7.28 25.14 18.13
N MET A 71 -6.85 25.43 19.36
CA MET A 71 -7.28 24.74 20.59
C MET A 71 -8.38 25.48 21.37
N ASP A 72 -8.75 26.70 20.97
CA ASP A 72 -9.75 27.54 21.65
C ASP A 72 -11.15 27.45 20.98
N ASP A 73 -11.72 26.24 20.91
CA ASP A 73 -13.15 25.97 20.61
C ASP A 73 -13.77 25.03 21.67
#